data_AF-A0A930SU86-F1
#
_entry.id   AF-A0A930SU86-F1
#
_cell.length_a   1.000
_cell.length_b   1.000
_cell.length_c   1.000
_cell.angle_alpha   90.00
_cell.angle_beta   90.00
_cell.angle_gamma   90.00
#
_symmetry.space_group_name_H-M   'P 1'
#
loop_
_entity.id
_entity.type
_entity.pdbx_description
1 polymer ?
#
loop_
_entity_poly.entity_id
_entity_poly.type
_entity_poly.pdbx_seq_one_letter_code
_entity_poly.pdbx_strand_id
1 'polypeptide(L)'
;MPNANDVDRQLVHRLNRVQGQIEAIRKRLLNNEPMDCVETLRLIKAANNALKKFGEAYVSVHLKDCVRNDVSREELEQGLQEVVASAFYL
;
A
#
# COMPACT_ATOMS: atom_id res chain seq x y z
N MET A 1 -25.23 -4.01 -6.29
CA MET A 1 -23.82 -4.37 -6.56
C MET A 1 -23.07 -3.07 -6.81
N PRO A 2 -21.88 -2.85 -6.21
CA PRO A 2 -21.10 -1.64 -6.49
C PRO A 2 -20.62 -1.67 -7.95
N ASN A 3 -20.65 -0.52 -8.63
CA ASN A 3 -20.11 -0.36 -9.98
C ASN A 3 -18.57 -0.50 -9.92
N ALA A 4 -17.94 -1.15 -10.91
CA ALA A 4 -16.49 -1.25 -11.01
C ALA A 4 -15.78 0.11 -10.86
N ASN A 5 -16.37 1.18 -11.43
CA ASN A 5 -15.86 2.55 -11.31
C ASN A 5 -15.85 3.09 -9.86
N ASP A 6 -16.78 2.64 -9.01
CA ASP A 6 -16.86 3.07 -7.61
C ASP A 6 -15.83 2.36 -6.72
N VAL A 7 -15.46 1.13 -7.08
CA VAL A 7 -14.46 0.35 -6.36
C VAL A 7 -13.06 0.91 -6.62
N ASP A 8 -12.74 1.18 -7.87
CA ASP A 8 -11.46 1.81 -8.26
C ASP A 8 -11.32 3.20 -7.65
N ARG A 9 -12.41 3.97 -7.61
CA ARG A 9 -12.41 5.28 -6.94
C ARG A 9 -12.05 5.17 -5.45
N GLN A 10 -12.54 4.15 -4.74
CA GLN A 10 -12.17 3.94 -3.33
C GLN A 10 -10.69 3.57 -3.16
N LEU A 11 -10.13 2.76 -4.07
CA LEU A 11 -8.70 2.44 -4.06
C LEU A 11 -7.84 3.68 -4.33
N VAL A 12 -8.25 4.52 -5.29
CA VAL A 12 -7.60 5.81 -5.57
C VAL A 12 -7.64 6.73 -4.35
N HIS A 13 -8.78 6.83 -3.65
CA HIS A 13 -8.85 7.61 -2.41
C HIS A 13 -7.89 7.10 -1.33
N ARG A 14 -7.73 5.77 -1.20
CA ARG A 14 -6.76 5.18 -0.28
C ARG A 14 -5.33 5.52 -0.68
N LEU A 15 -5.01 5.42 -1.97
CA LEU A 15 -3.69 5.74 -2.52
C LEU A 15 -3.34 7.23 -2.34
N ASN A 16 -4.29 8.14 -2.56
CA ASN A 16 -4.09 9.57 -2.31
C ASN A 16 -3.69 9.87 -0.86
N ARG A 17 -4.22 9.10 0.11
CA ARG A 17 -3.78 9.22 1.52
C ARG A 17 -2.35 8.74 1.71
N VAL A 18 -1.95 7.65 1.05
CA VAL A 18 -0.55 7.18 1.06
C VAL A 18 0.37 8.26 0.48
N GLN A 19 0.00 8.85 -0.66
CA GLN A 19 0.76 9.94 -1.28
C GLN A 19 0.93 11.14 -0.33
N GLY A 20 -0.12 11.52 0.42
CA GLY A 20 -0.03 12.57 1.43
C GLY A 20 0.97 12.26 2.56
N GLN A 21 1.08 10.99 2.97
CA GLN A 21 2.07 10.56 3.96
C GLN A 21 3.50 10.60 3.41
N ILE A 22 3.72 10.18 2.16
CA ILE A 22 5.03 10.29 1.48
C ILE A 22 5.45 11.76 1.35
N GLU A 23 4.50 12.62 1.00
CA GLU A 23 4.74 14.05 0.90
C GLU A 23 5.09 14.68 2.26
N ALA A 24 4.48 14.22 3.35
CA ALA A 24 4.83 14.66 4.70
C ALA A 24 6.27 14.28 5.08
N ILE A 25 6.71 13.06 4.74
CA ILE A 25 8.11 12.62 4.92
C ILE A 25 9.06 13.50 4.11
N ARG A 26 8.73 13.78 2.84
CA ARG A 26 9.53 14.67 1.99
C ARG A 26 9.67 16.06 2.61
N LYS A 27 8.56 16.65 3.07
CA LYS A 27 8.58 17.95 3.75
C LYS A 27 9.41 17.92 5.02
N ARG A 28 9.35 16.82 5.79
CA ARG A 28 10.15 16.66 7.02
C ARG A 28 11.66 16.73 6.75
N LEU A 29 12.11 16.19 5.62
CA LEU A 29 13.51 16.19 5.19
C LEU A 29 13.97 17.54 4.63
N LEU A 30 13.07 18.29 3.99
CA LEU A 30 13.37 19.61 3.43
C LEU A 30 13.28 20.74 4.47
N ASN A 31 12.80 20.45 5.67
CA ASN A 31 12.72 21.42 6.75
C ASN A 31 14.12 21.68 7.34
N ASN A 32 14.43 22.94 7.64
CA ASN A 32 15.71 23.37 8.24
C ASN A 32 15.73 23.20 9.77
N GLU A 33 14.59 22.83 10.39
CA GLU A 33 14.53 22.53 11.82
C GLU A 33 15.26 21.22 12.18
N PRO A 34 15.85 21.13 13.39
CA PRO A 34 16.51 19.92 13.86
C PRO A 34 15.64 18.68 13.66
N MET A 35 16.24 17.61 13.14
CA MET A 35 15.52 16.35 12.94
C MET A 35 15.24 15.66 14.27
N ASP A 36 13.95 15.49 14.59
CA ASP A 36 13.49 14.51 15.57
C ASP A 36 13.37 13.16 14.85
N CYS A 37 14.32 12.28 15.18
CA CYS A 37 14.39 10.93 14.63
C CYS A 37 13.12 10.13 14.96
N VAL A 38 12.56 10.29 16.16
CA VAL A 38 11.38 9.52 16.60
C VAL A 38 10.16 9.93 15.79
N GLU A 39 9.96 11.23 15.58
CA GLU A 39 8.82 11.73 14.82
C GLU A 39 8.92 11.38 13.34
N THR A 40 10.13 11.48 12.76
CA THR A 40 10.36 11.05 11.37
C THR A 40 10.08 9.56 11.19
N LEU A 41 10.52 8.71 12.12
CA LEU A 41 10.24 7.27 12.10
C LEU A 41 8.74 6.97 12.27
N ARG A 42 7.99 7.76 13.04
CA ARG A 42 6.53 7.63 13.13
C ARG A 42 5.84 7.94 11.80
N LEU A 43 6.27 8.98 11.08
CA LEU A 43 5.75 9.29 9.74
C LEU A 43 6.01 8.16 8.74
N ILE A 44 7.24 7.62 8.73
CA ILE A 44 7.61 6.48 7.88
C ILE A 44 6.74 5.25 8.21
N LYS A 45 6.57 4.94 9.50
CA LYS A 45 5.71 3.84 9.95
C LYS A 45 4.25 4.04 9.54
N ALA A 46 3.73 5.26 9.63
CA ALA A 46 2.37 5.59 9.22
C ALA A 46 2.18 5.40 7.70
N ALA A 47 3.14 5.86 6.88
CA ALA A 47 3.13 5.66 5.43
C ALA A 47 3.17 4.16 5.07
N ASN A 48 4.05 3.38 5.70
CA ASN A 48 4.16 1.94 5.48
C ASN A 48 2.84 1.22 5.83
N ASN A 49 2.26 1.51 6.99
CA ASN A 49 0.98 0.92 7.39
C ASN A 49 -0.17 1.31 6.44
N ALA A 50 -0.18 2.55 5.93
CA ALA A 50 -1.19 2.98 4.97
C ALA A 50 -1.04 2.23 3.63
N LEU A 51 0.19 2.01 3.18
CA LEU A 51 0.48 1.25 1.97
C LEU A 51 0.11 -0.24 2.13
N LYS A 52 0.40 -0.86 3.28
CA LYS A 52 -0.03 -2.23 3.61
C LYS A 52 -1.54 -2.38 3.53
N LYS A 53 -2.28 -1.49 4.20
CA LYS A 53 -3.76 -1.47 4.15
C LYS A 53 -4.32 -1.20 2.74
N PHE A 54 -3.60 -0.45 1.91
CA PHE A 54 -3.96 -0.29 0.50
C PHE A 54 -3.78 -1.61 -0.26
N GLY A 55 -2.65 -2.29 -0.08
CA GLY A 55 -2.38 -3.59 -0.69
C GLY A 55 -3.42 -4.65 -0.32
N GLU A 56 -3.77 -4.76 0.97
CA GLU A 56 -4.86 -5.64 1.44
C GLU A 56 -6.20 -5.33 0.74
N ALA A 57 -6.55 -4.05 0.61
CA ALA A 57 -7.78 -3.64 -0.07
C ALA A 57 -7.73 -3.93 -1.57
N TYR A 58 -6.60 -3.66 -2.24
CA TYR A 58 -6.40 -3.94 -3.66
C TYR A 58 -6.55 -5.42 -3.96
N VAL A 59 -5.91 -6.28 -3.18
CA VAL A 59 -6.02 -7.74 -3.27
C VAL A 59 -7.47 -8.18 -3.06
N SER A 60 -8.17 -7.66 -2.03
CA SER A 60 -9.56 -8.05 -1.77
C SER A 60 -10.53 -7.75 -2.92
N VAL A 61 -10.21 -6.72 -3.72
CA VAL A 61 -11.00 -6.28 -4.87
C VAL A 61 -10.58 -7.01 -6.14
N HIS A 62 -9.31 -6.94 -6.52
CA HIS A 62 -8.84 -7.32 -7.85
C HIS A 62 -8.20 -8.71 -7.91
N LEU A 63 -7.82 -9.32 -6.79
CA LEU A 63 -7.20 -10.66 -6.80
C LEU A 63 -8.17 -11.70 -7.38
N LYS A 64 -9.48 -11.57 -7.12
CA LYS A 64 -10.50 -12.47 -7.69
C LYS A 64 -10.57 -12.39 -9.21
N ASP A 65 -10.27 -11.22 -9.79
CA ASP A 65 -10.24 -11.02 -11.24
C ASP A 65 -8.89 -11.44 -11.84
N CYS A 66 -7.77 -11.22 -11.14
CA CYS A 66 -6.46 -11.77 -11.52
C CYS A 66 -6.46 -13.31 -11.57
N VAL A 67 -7.10 -13.98 -10.60
CA VAL A 67 -7.17 -15.45 -10.53
C VAL A 67 -8.06 -16.05 -11.61
N ARG A 68 -9.03 -15.30 -12.14
CA ARG A 68 -9.91 -15.80 -13.21
C ARG A 68 -9.29 -15.71 -14.61
N ASN A 69 -8.31 -14.84 -14.81
CA ASN A 69 -7.96 -14.42 -16.17
C ASN A 69 -6.67 -15.00 -16.76
N ASP A 70 -5.69 -15.54 -16.02
CA ASP A 70 -4.53 -16.18 -16.70
C ASP A 70 -3.47 -16.86 -15.83
N VAL A 71 -3.61 -16.91 -14.49
CA VAL A 71 -2.52 -17.39 -13.61
C VAL A 71 -2.92 -18.68 -12.93
N SER A 72 -2.09 -19.72 -13.02
CA SER A 72 -2.33 -20.97 -12.30
C SER A 72 -2.32 -20.71 -10.79
N ARG A 73 -3.11 -21.49 -10.04
CA ARG A 73 -3.25 -21.30 -8.58
C ARG A 73 -1.91 -21.38 -7.86
N GLU A 74 -0.98 -22.20 -8.37
CA GLU A 74 0.38 -22.39 -7.87
C GLU A 74 1.29 -21.17 -8.12
N GLU A 75 1.23 -20.56 -9.31
CA GLU A 75 2.00 -19.32 -9.61
C GLU A 75 1.53 -18.14 -8.76
N LEU A 76 0.22 -18.06 -8.50
CA LEU A 76 -0.33 -17.02 -7.63
C LEU A 76 0.08 -17.23 -6.17
N GLU A 77 0.11 -18.47 -5.70
CA GLU A 77 0.50 -18.81 -4.33
C GLU A 77 1.99 -18.53 -4.09
N GLN A 78 2.85 -18.83 -5.07
CA GLN A 78 4.28 -18.48 -5.04
C GLN A 78 4.50 -16.95 -5.06
N GLY A 79 3.86 -16.22 -5.97
CA GLY A 79 4.00 -14.77 -6.04
C GLY A 79 3.45 -14.05 -4.80
N LEU A 80 2.37 -14.55 -4.21
CA LEU A 80 1.82 -14.00 -2.98
C LEU A 80 2.73 -14.27 -1.78
N GLN A 81 3.33 -15.46 -1.67
CA GLN A 81 4.30 -15.76 -0.62
C GLN A 81 5.53 -14.85 -0.70
N GLU A 82 6.03 -14.54 -1.90
CA GLU A 82 7.18 -13.64 -2.11
C GLU A 82 6.87 -12.19 -1.71
N VAL A 83 5.69 -11.68 -2.07
CA VAL A 83 5.26 -10.32 -1.73
C VAL A 83 4.97 -10.19 -0.23
N VAL A 84 4.37 -11.20 0.40
CA VAL A 84 4.14 -11.22 1.84
C VAL A 84 5.47 -11.34 2.61
N ALA A 85 6.41 -12.15 2.12
CA ALA A 85 7.73 -12.27 2.73
C ALA A 85 8.47 -10.91 2.72
N SER A 86 8.51 -10.25 1.57
CA SER A 86 9.21 -8.98 1.40
C SER A 86 8.55 -7.78 2.10
N ALA A 87 7.22 -7.77 2.25
CA ALA A 87 6.50 -6.66 2.90
C ALA A 87 6.48 -6.74 4.44
N PHE A 88 6.76 -7.90 5.04
CA PHE A 88 6.55 -8.13 6.48
C PHE A 88 7.71 -8.79 7.25
N TYR A 89 8.74 -9.33 6.58
CA TYR A 89 9.91 -9.95 7.26
C TYR A 89 11.18 -9.10 7.30
N LEU A 90 11.10 -7.81 6.97
CA LEU A 90 12.15 -6.81 7.23
C LEU A 90 11.79 -5.92 8.42
#